data_AF-E1Z743-F1
#
_entry.id   AF-E1Z743-F1
#
_cell.length_a   1.000
_cell.length_b   1.000
_cell.length_c   1.000
_cell.angle_alpha   90.00
_cell.angle_beta   90.00
_cell.angle_gamma   90.00
#
_symmetry.space_group_name_H-M   'P 1'
#
loop_
_entity.id
_entity.type
_entity.pdbx_description
1 polymer ?
#
loop_
_entity_poly.entity_id
_entity_poly.type
_entity_poly.pdbx_seq_one_letter_code
_entity_poly.pdbx_strand_id
1 'polypeptide(L)'
;MAEGGAAAAQAWRLLGAVLKPLMWRNTKGVVAQEFHLPARSLKPTWLHFQPGERAFYEQVVEQTRKAREELLSFRRGLQQPASGDEEEPTSPAAARTRQRQQAKQSERLQLAAVDNLTQASALRLACIHPQLTKSWRAMAAEGQLGVGATLSMEEIMQRLVETAQYDLQEAERSLCAHLNTLAMRLLAKAEEAGGVSQARGGAGLPSSQARQDEAVAQDEDEEPASPRPAKRARKSRGGVEALSREELLGRALLLLEQSFRVAEKGIAAIDVDMEALEGMPDIAAASTNTVNAWKRLQINTASQLGKLHAAAGREEQARKMDADDKVSYLRSQAQMELTSAQQRLEQVHAQADAARQAFHLHLEAAAE
;
A
#
# COMPACT_ATOMS: atom_id res chain seq x y z
N MET A 1 -24.29 -36.50 -3.36
CA MET A 1 -23.66 -35.81 -4.51
C MET A 1 -24.21 -36.23 -5.88
N ALA A 2 -25.15 -37.19 -5.99
CA ALA A 2 -25.71 -37.61 -7.28
C ALA A 2 -26.83 -36.69 -7.83
N GLU A 3 -27.49 -35.90 -6.99
CA GLU A 3 -28.66 -35.08 -7.40
C GLU A 3 -28.31 -33.89 -8.29
N GLY A 4 -27.09 -33.36 -8.19
CA GLY A 4 -26.65 -32.23 -9.04
C GLY A 4 -26.50 -32.60 -10.53
N GLY A 5 -26.26 -33.88 -10.84
CA GLY A 5 -26.07 -34.34 -12.22
C GLY A 5 -27.36 -34.34 -13.04
N ALA A 6 -28.49 -34.68 -12.41
CA ALA A 6 -29.79 -34.73 -13.08
C ALA A 6 -30.29 -33.33 -13.47
N ALA A 7 -30.16 -32.36 -12.56
CA ALA A 7 -30.53 -30.97 -12.81
C ALA A 7 -29.68 -30.34 -13.93
N ALA A 8 -28.37 -30.57 -13.91
CA ALA A 8 -27.48 -30.09 -14.96
C ALA A 8 -27.82 -30.69 -16.34
N ALA A 9 -28.09 -32.00 -16.40
CA ALA A 9 -28.48 -32.66 -17.65
C ALA A 9 -29.80 -32.10 -18.22
N GLN A 10 -30.77 -31.78 -17.36
CA GLN A 10 -32.03 -31.17 -17.77
C GLN A 10 -31.83 -29.74 -18.29
N ALA A 11 -30.98 -28.94 -17.63
CA ALA A 11 -30.62 -27.61 -18.10
C ALA A 11 -29.97 -27.64 -19.51
N TRP A 12 -29.03 -28.57 -19.75
CA TRP A 12 -28.39 -28.74 -21.06
C TRP A 12 -29.38 -29.17 -22.16
N ARG A 13 -30.37 -30.00 -21.84
CA ARG A 13 -31.42 -30.38 -22.79
C ARG A 13 -32.30 -29.20 -23.17
N LEU A 14 -32.72 -28.40 -22.19
CA LEU A 14 -33.52 -27.19 -22.43
C LEU A 14 -32.75 -26.18 -23.27
N LEU A 15 -31.48 -25.94 -22.94
CA LEU A 15 -30.62 -25.06 -23.73
C LEU A 15 -30.47 -25.57 -25.17
N GLY A 16 -30.27 -26.89 -25.34
CA GLY A 16 -30.21 -27.52 -26.66
C GLY A 16 -31.50 -27.33 -27.46
N ALA A 17 -32.67 -27.47 -26.83
CA ALA A 17 -33.97 -27.28 -27.49
C ALA A 17 -34.19 -25.84 -27.96
N VAL A 18 -33.79 -24.85 -27.14
CA VAL A 18 -33.90 -23.42 -27.47
C VAL A 18 -32.92 -23.02 -28.56
N LEU A 19 -31.68 -23.51 -28.51
CA LEU A 19 -30.64 -23.13 -29.48
C LEU A 19 -30.79 -23.84 -30.83
N LYS A 20 -31.39 -25.03 -30.88
CA LYS A 20 -31.52 -25.82 -32.12
C LYS A 20 -32.13 -25.07 -33.32
N PRO A 21 -33.24 -24.29 -33.19
CA PRO A 21 -33.78 -23.53 -34.32
C PRO A 21 -32.99 -22.25 -34.65
N LEU A 22 -32.19 -21.73 -33.72
CA LEU A 22 -31.48 -20.46 -33.87
C LEU A 22 -30.04 -20.63 -34.38
N MET A 23 -29.44 -21.78 -34.11
CA MET A 23 -28.01 -21.99 -34.28
C MET A 23 -27.73 -23.03 -35.37
N TRP A 24 -27.16 -22.59 -36.48
CA TRP A 24 -26.60 -23.49 -37.48
C TRP A 24 -25.18 -23.88 -37.09
N ARG A 25 -24.96 -25.14 -36.70
CA ARG A 25 -23.63 -25.64 -36.32
C ARG A 25 -23.24 -26.85 -37.15
N ASN A 26 -22.33 -26.65 -38.10
CA ASN A 26 -21.65 -27.74 -38.78
C ASN A 26 -20.44 -28.19 -37.94
N THR A 27 -20.24 -29.50 -37.83
CA THR A 27 -19.01 -30.04 -37.25
C THR A 27 -18.03 -30.38 -38.37
N LYS A 28 -16.73 -30.33 -38.06
CA LYS A 28 -15.70 -30.77 -39.01
C LYS A 28 -15.89 -32.23 -39.45
N GLY A 29 -16.66 -33.03 -38.71
CA GLY A 29 -17.01 -34.40 -39.10
C GLY A 29 -17.87 -34.48 -40.36
N VAL A 30 -18.74 -33.49 -40.60
CA VAL A 30 -19.62 -33.46 -41.79
C VAL A 30 -18.80 -33.22 -43.07
N VAL A 31 -17.79 -32.36 -42.99
CA VAL A 31 -16.90 -32.00 -44.12
C VAL A 31 -15.61 -32.83 -44.17
N ALA A 32 -15.36 -33.71 -43.19
CA ALA A 32 -14.11 -34.47 -43.11
C ALA A 32 -13.90 -35.40 -44.32
N GLN A 33 -15.00 -35.97 -44.85
CA GLN A 33 -14.96 -36.89 -45.99
C GLN A 33 -14.79 -36.16 -47.33
N GLU A 34 -15.36 -34.96 -47.47
CA GLU A 34 -15.31 -34.17 -48.70
C GLU A 34 -13.95 -33.50 -48.93
N PHE A 35 -13.29 -33.06 -47.85
CA PHE A 35 -12.07 -32.25 -47.94
C PHE A 35 -10.78 -33.00 -47.60
N HIS A 36 -10.83 -34.33 -47.45
CA HIS A 36 -9.67 -35.17 -47.07
C HIS A 36 -8.83 -34.56 -45.94
N LEU A 37 -9.50 -34.11 -44.87
CA LEU A 37 -8.81 -33.41 -43.78
C LEU A 37 -7.75 -34.33 -43.14
N PRO A 38 -6.52 -33.84 -42.89
CA PRO A 38 -5.50 -34.65 -42.26
C PRO A 38 -5.92 -35.05 -40.84
N ALA A 39 -5.51 -36.24 -40.41
CA ALA A 39 -5.79 -36.72 -39.06
C ALA A 39 -5.25 -35.71 -38.02
N ARG A 40 -6.12 -35.28 -37.10
CA ARG A 40 -5.71 -34.41 -35.99
C ARG A 40 -4.81 -35.21 -35.06
N SER A 41 -3.52 -34.91 -35.03
CA SER A 41 -2.62 -35.41 -34.00
C SER A 41 -2.55 -34.42 -32.83
N LEU A 42 -2.84 -34.89 -31.62
CA LEU A 42 -2.49 -34.17 -30.40
C LEU A 42 -1.21 -34.78 -29.85
N LYS A 43 -0.11 -34.01 -29.88
CA LYS A 43 1.16 -34.42 -29.32
C LYS A 43 1.36 -33.67 -28.00
N PRO A 44 1.35 -34.35 -26.84
CA PRO A 44 1.70 -33.70 -25.58
C PRO A 44 3.19 -33.34 -25.60
N THR A 45 3.50 -32.08 -25.32
CA THR A 45 4.88 -31.63 -25.14
C THR A 45 5.08 -31.33 -23.66
N TRP A 46 6.06 -32.01 -23.05
CA TRP A 46 6.43 -31.76 -21.66
C TRP A 46 7.41 -30.60 -21.62
N LEU A 47 7.07 -29.58 -20.84
CA LEU A 47 7.94 -28.43 -20.59
C LEU A 47 8.62 -28.61 -19.22
N HIS A 48 9.82 -28.06 -19.09
CA HIS A 48 10.57 -28.06 -17.85
C HIS A 48 10.77 -26.62 -17.38
N PHE A 49 10.59 -26.38 -16.09
CA PHE A 49 10.93 -25.10 -15.48
C PHE A 49 12.44 -24.88 -15.50
N GLN A 50 12.83 -23.67 -15.86
CA GLN A 50 14.19 -23.19 -15.64
C GLN A 50 14.47 -23.10 -14.12
N PRO A 51 15.75 -23.09 -13.69
CA PRO A 51 16.08 -23.07 -12.26
C PRO A 51 15.42 -21.93 -11.47
N GLY A 52 15.39 -20.72 -12.04
CA GLY A 52 14.73 -19.57 -11.40
C GLY A 52 13.21 -19.71 -11.30
N GLU A 53 12.56 -20.19 -12.36
CA GLU A 53 11.11 -20.46 -12.37
C GLU A 53 10.73 -21.54 -11.36
N ARG A 54 11.59 -22.57 -11.22
CA ARG A 54 11.40 -23.64 -10.25
C ARG A 54 11.49 -23.10 -8.81
N ALA A 55 12.52 -22.32 -8.50
CA ALA A 55 12.67 -21.75 -7.16
C ALA A 55 11.48 -20.86 -6.79
N PHE A 56 11.01 -20.04 -7.74
CA PHE A 56 9.82 -19.22 -7.56
C PHE A 56 8.54 -20.08 -7.37
N TYR A 57 8.35 -21.11 -8.18
CA TYR A 57 7.21 -22.02 -8.05
C TYR A 57 7.21 -22.74 -6.69
N GLU A 58 8.36 -23.23 -6.25
CA GLU A 58 8.55 -23.87 -4.94
C GLU A 58 8.23 -22.90 -3.80
N GLN A 59 8.67 -21.65 -3.90
CA GLN A 59 8.34 -20.60 -2.92
C GLN A 59 6.82 -20.40 -2.81
N VAL A 60 6.11 -20.32 -3.93
CA VAL A 60 4.66 -20.11 -3.94
C VAL A 60 3.90 -21.32 -3.42
N VAL A 61 4.36 -22.54 -3.74
CA VAL A 61 3.82 -23.79 -3.16
C VAL A 61 4.00 -23.79 -1.65
N GLU A 62 5.18 -23.41 -1.16
CA GLU A 62 5.47 -23.39 0.28
C GLU A 62 4.67 -22.32 1.02
N GLN A 63 4.52 -21.11 0.45
CA GLN A 63 3.66 -20.07 1.01
C GLN A 63 2.19 -20.51 1.09
N THR A 64 1.68 -21.14 0.02
CA THR A 64 0.32 -21.68 -0.01
C THR A 64 0.14 -22.78 1.04
N ARG A 65 1.15 -23.64 1.23
CA ARG A 65 1.15 -24.68 2.25
C ARG A 65 1.09 -24.07 3.66
N LYS A 66 1.96 -23.11 3.97
CA LYS A 66 1.99 -22.40 5.26
C LYS A 66 0.66 -21.71 5.56
N ALA A 67 0.12 -20.95 4.62
CA ALA A 67 -1.17 -20.27 4.80
C ALA A 67 -2.32 -21.27 5.05
N ARG A 68 -2.30 -22.43 4.38
CA ARG A 68 -3.26 -23.50 4.62
C ARG A 68 -3.09 -24.12 6.01
N GLU A 69 -1.86 -24.39 6.43
CA GLU A 69 -1.55 -24.95 7.75
C GLU A 69 -1.97 -23.99 8.88
N GLU A 70 -1.70 -22.69 8.74
CA GLU A 70 -2.15 -21.63 9.66
C GLU A 70 -3.68 -21.54 9.75
N LEU A 71 -4.36 -21.59 8.61
CA LEU A 71 -5.82 -21.57 8.58
C LEU A 71 -6.42 -22.82 9.25
N LEU A 72 -5.78 -23.98 9.07
CA LEU A 72 -6.21 -25.23 9.71
C LEU A 72 -5.91 -25.23 11.21
N SER A 73 -4.76 -24.73 11.65
CA SER A 73 -4.42 -24.64 13.08
C SER A 73 -5.35 -23.67 13.79
N PHE A 74 -5.64 -22.52 13.18
CA PHE A 74 -6.61 -21.56 13.69
C PHE A 74 -8.02 -22.17 13.81
N ARG A 75 -8.48 -22.90 12.78
CA ARG A 75 -9.77 -23.60 12.84
C ARG A 75 -9.81 -24.69 13.91
N ARG A 76 -8.72 -25.42 14.13
CA ARG A 76 -8.64 -26.41 15.22
C ARG A 76 -8.68 -25.74 16.59
N GLY A 77 -7.99 -24.61 16.76
CA GLY A 77 -8.03 -23.84 18.00
C GLY A 77 -9.42 -23.30 18.34
N LEU A 78 -10.25 -22.99 17.34
CA LEU A 78 -11.65 -22.62 17.56
C LEU A 78 -12.57 -23.80 17.92
N GLN A 79 -12.21 -25.02 17.51
CA GLN A 79 -13.01 -26.22 17.74
C GLN A 79 -12.60 -26.97 19.01
N GLN A 80 -11.37 -26.78 19.50
CA GLN A 80 -10.96 -27.33 20.77
C GLN A 80 -11.71 -26.61 21.89
N PRO A 81 -12.58 -27.31 22.66
CA PRO A 81 -13.18 -26.73 23.84
C PRO A 81 -12.05 -26.31 24.78
N ALA A 82 -12.11 -25.09 25.32
CA ALA A 82 -11.07 -24.53 26.18
C ALA A 82 -10.76 -25.52 27.31
N SER A 83 -9.66 -26.27 27.15
CA SER A 83 -9.28 -27.28 28.11
C SER A 83 -8.59 -26.59 29.28
N GLY A 84 -9.38 -26.22 30.28
CA GLY A 84 -8.99 -26.32 31.70
C GLY A 84 -8.38 -25.10 32.38
N ASP A 85 -7.48 -24.35 31.76
CA ASP A 85 -6.65 -23.38 32.53
C ASP A 85 -6.64 -21.94 32.00
N GLU A 86 -7.37 -21.63 30.93
CA GLU A 86 -7.56 -20.22 30.54
C GLU A 86 -8.65 -19.61 31.41
N GLU A 87 -8.27 -18.70 32.32
CA GLU A 87 -9.17 -17.87 33.11
C GLU A 87 -10.34 -17.39 32.24
N GLU A 88 -11.56 -17.88 32.54
CA GLU A 88 -12.75 -17.40 31.87
C GLU A 88 -12.77 -15.87 31.97
N PRO A 89 -13.03 -15.17 30.85
CA PRO A 89 -13.06 -13.72 30.88
C PRO A 89 -14.09 -13.25 31.90
N THR A 90 -13.60 -12.70 33.01
CA THR A 90 -14.39 -12.26 34.17
C THR A 90 -15.40 -11.16 33.85
N SER A 91 -15.36 -10.61 32.63
CA SER A 91 -16.32 -9.61 32.15
C SER A 91 -16.88 -9.96 30.77
N PRO A 92 -18.21 -9.79 30.56
CA PRO A 92 -18.84 -9.96 29.25
C PRO A 92 -18.26 -9.00 28.20
N ALA A 93 -17.70 -7.84 28.60
CA ALA A 93 -17.04 -6.91 27.69
C ALA A 93 -15.71 -7.47 27.15
N ALA A 94 -14.95 -8.18 27.99
CA ALA A 94 -13.71 -8.84 27.59
C ALA A 94 -14.00 -10.00 26.62
N ALA A 95 -15.06 -10.78 26.89
CA ALA A 95 -15.50 -11.86 26.00
C ALA A 95 -15.87 -11.35 24.60
N ARG A 96 -16.67 -10.26 24.51
CA ARG A 96 -17.03 -9.63 23.22
C ARG A 96 -15.81 -9.09 22.47
N THR A 97 -14.85 -8.50 23.19
CA THR A 97 -13.61 -7.98 22.59
C THR A 97 -12.76 -9.11 22.02
N ARG A 98 -12.61 -10.21 22.76
CA ARG A 98 -11.89 -11.42 22.31
C ARG A 98 -12.56 -12.03 21.08
N GLN A 99 -13.88 -12.17 21.08
CA GLN A 99 -14.64 -12.68 19.93
C GLN A 99 -14.47 -11.80 18.69
N ARG A 100 -14.50 -10.46 18.84
CA ARG A 100 -14.28 -9.52 17.74
C ARG A 100 -12.86 -9.61 17.18
N GLN A 101 -11.85 -9.77 18.04
CA GLN A 101 -10.46 -9.95 17.63
C GLN A 101 -10.27 -11.28 16.88
N GLN A 102 -10.84 -12.37 17.39
CA GLN A 102 -10.81 -13.68 16.73
C GLN A 102 -11.53 -13.65 15.37
N ALA A 103 -12.69 -13.00 15.28
CA ALA A 103 -13.41 -12.84 14.02
C ALA A 103 -12.56 -12.07 12.98
N LYS A 104 -11.98 -10.93 13.37
CA LYS A 104 -11.07 -10.16 12.49
C LYS A 104 -9.83 -10.95 12.08
N GLN A 105 -9.23 -11.71 13.00
CA GLN A 105 -8.08 -12.56 12.69
C GLN A 105 -8.47 -13.68 11.72
N SER A 106 -9.63 -14.30 11.92
CA SER A 106 -10.16 -15.36 11.05
C SER A 106 -10.42 -14.85 9.63
N GLU A 107 -10.99 -13.66 9.50
CA GLU A 107 -11.25 -13.01 8.22
C GLU A 107 -9.94 -12.71 7.50
N ARG A 108 -8.96 -12.15 8.23
CA ARG A 108 -7.63 -11.85 7.67
C ARG A 108 -6.89 -13.10 7.19
N LEU A 109 -6.96 -14.20 7.93
CA LEU A 109 -6.38 -15.48 7.53
C LEU A 109 -7.10 -16.10 6.34
N GLN A 110 -8.42 -15.97 6.26
CA GLN A 110 -9.20 -16.44 5.11
C GLN A 110 -8.86 -15.65 3.84
N LEU A 111 -8.79 -14.33 3.92
CA LEU A 111 -8.39 -13.48 2.81
C LEU A 111 -6.98 -13.85 2.33
N ALA A 112 -6.01 -13.97 3.25
CA ALA A 112 -4.65 -14.39 2.90
C ALA A 112 -4.61 -15.78 2.23
N ALA A 113 -5.40 -16.75 2.71
CA ALA A 113 -5.49 -18.06 2.10
C ALA A 113 -6.10 -18.02 0.69
N VAL A 114 -7.16 -17.21 0.48
CA VAL A 114 -7.78 -17.00 -0.83
C VAL A 114 -6.81 -16.32 -1.79
N ASP A 115 -6.07 -15.32 -1.33
CA ASP A 115 -5.08 -14.61 -2.16
C ASP A 115 -3.96 -15.56 -2.59
N ASN A 116 -3.41 -16.36 -1.68
CA ASN A 116 -2.38 -17.35 -2.00
C ASN A 116 -2.90 -18.44 -2.97
N LEU A 117 -4.12 -18.92 -2.79
CA LEU A 117 -4.76 -19.86 -3.74
C LEU A 117 -4.99 -19.20 -5.11
N THR A 118 -5.36 -17.93 -5.12
CA THR A 118 -5.54 -17.15 -6.36
C THR A 118 -4.20 -16.99 -7.07
N GLN A 119 -3.10 -16.73 -6.35
CA GLN A 119 -1.76 -16.67 -6.92
C GLN A 119 -1.33 -18.04 -7.49
N ALA A 120 -1.50 -19.12 -6.73
CA ALA A 120 -1.17 -20.47 -7.21
C ALA A 120 -1.99 -20.87 -8.45
N SER A 121 -3.28 -20.53 -8.49
CA SER A 121 -4.12 -20.76 -9.68
C SER A 121 -3.73 -19.86 -10.85
N ALA A 122 -3.31 -18.62 -10.58
CA ALA A 122 -2.78 -17.72 -11.59
C ALA A 122 -1.48 -18.25 -12.19
N LEU A 123 -0.58 -18.87 -11.41
CA LEU A 123 0.62 -19.51 -11.96
C LEU A 123 0.30 -20.71 -12.83
N ARG A 124 -0.65 -21.56 -12.41
CA ARG A 124 -1.13 -22.67 -13.25
C ARG A 124 -1.73 -22.16 -14.56
N LEU A 125 -2.51 -21.08 -14.50
CA LEU A 125 -3.05 -20.43 -15.69
C LEU A 125 -1.92 -19.81 -16.54
N ALA A 126 -0.87 -19.25 -15.93
CA ALA A 126 0.28 -18.70 -16.64
C ALA A 126 1.01 -19.78 -17.45
N CYS A 127 1.13 -20.99 -16.89
CA CYS A 127 1.73 -22.13 -17.57
C CYS A 127 0.88 -22.69 -18.74
N ILE A 128 -0.45 -22.49 -18.69
CA ILE A 128 -1.36 -22.97 -19.75
C ILE A 128 -1.55 -21.91 -20.83
N HIS A 129 -1.67 -20.64 -20.42
CA HIS A 129 -1.84 -19.50 -21.30
C HIS A 129 -1.46 -18.20 -20.55
N PRO A 130 -0.24 -17.65 -20.73
CA PRO A 130 0.25 -16.51 -19.96
C PRO A 130 -0.68 -15.28 -20.02
N GLN A 131 -1.42 -15.13 -21.13
CA GLN A 131 -2.37 -14.03 -21.36
C GLN A 131 -3.72 -14.19 -20.62
N LEU A 132 -4.01 -15.33 -19.98
CA LEU A 132 -5.29 -15.56 -19.26
C LEU A 132 -5.20 -15.31 -17.74
N THR A 133 -4.00 -14.95 -17.25
CA THR A 133 -3.78 -14.67 -15.84
C THR A 133 -4.58 -13.45 -15.38
N LYS A 134 -4.93 -13.44 -14.08
CA LYS A 134 -5.69 -12.32 -13.48
C LYS A 134 -4.92 -11.00 -13.58
N SER A 135 -3.59 -11.03 -13.51
CA SER A 135 -2.75 -9.83 -13.74
C SER A 135 -2.89 -9.33 -15.17
N TRP A 136 -2.94 -10.21 -16.16
CA TRP A 136 -3.15 -9.83 -17.56
C TRP A 136 -4.53 -9.23 -17.80
N ARG A 137 -5.57 -9.79 -17.17
CA ARG A 137 -6.93 -9.21 -17.19
C ARG A 137 -7.02 -7.87 -16.47
N ALA A 138 -6.29 -7.68 -15.38
CA ALA A 138 -6.19 -6.39 -14.70
C ALA A 138 -5.48 -5.36 -15.59
N MET A 139 -4.33 -5.70 -16.18
CA MET A 139 -3.63 -4.84 -17.13
C MET A 139 -4.45 -4.53 -18.39
N ALA A 140 -5.26 -5.48 -18.87
CA ALA A 140 -6.20 -5.26 -19.96
C ALA A 140 -7.35 -4.34 -19.56
N ALA A 141 -7.90 -4.52 -18.35
CA ALA A 141 -8.99 -3.71 -17.81
C ALA A 141 -8.55 -2.27 -17.48
N GLU A 142 -7.29 -2.07 -17.12
CA GLU A 142 -6.69 -0.75 -16.92
C GLU A 142 -6.43 0.01 -18.25
N GLY A 143 -6.85 -0.56 -19.39
CA GLY A 143 -6.76 0.09 -20.70
C GLY A 143 -5.33 0.20 -21.23
N GLN A 144 -4.36 -0.43 -20.56
CA GLN A 144 -2.95 -0.41 -20.98
C GLN A 144 -2.66 -1.37 -22.14
N LEU A 145 -3.65 -2.17 -22.54
CA LEU A 145 -3.59 -3.03 -23.72
C LEU A 145 -4.62 -2.51 -24.72
N GLY A 146 -4.15 -2.02 -25.86
CA GLY A 146 -5.04 -1.74 -26.99
C GLY A 146 -5.85 -3.00 -27.31
N VAL A 147 -7.16 -2.84 -27.54
CA VAL A 147 -8.07 -3.95 -27.82
C VAL A 147 -7.51 -4.77 -28.99
N GLY A 148 -6.95 -5.95 -28.69
CA GLY A 148 -6.42 -6.90 -29.67
C GLY A 148 -4.89 -6.96 -29.81
N ALA A 149 -4.10 -6.13 -29.12
CA ALA A 149 -2.64 -6.23 -29.16
C ALA A 149 -2.11 -7.14 -28.04
N THR A 150 -1.49 -8.26 -28.41
CA THR A 150 -0.70 -9.08 -27.48
C THR A 150 0.66 -8.41 -27.27
N LEU A 151 1.01 -8.04 -26.04
CA LEU A 151 2.36 -7.56 -25.74
C LEU A 151 3.40 -8.63 -26.08
N SER A 152 4.54 -8.20 -26.57
CA SER A 152 5.73 -9.04 -26.66
C SER A 152 6.23 -9.43 -25.26
N MET A 153 7.00 -10.52 -25.17
CA MET A 153 7.61 -10.93 -23.90
C MET A 153 8.53 -9.82 -23.34
N GLU A 154 9.21 -9.07 -24.21
CA GLU A 154 10.08 -7.96 -23.83
C GLU A 154 9.27 -6.82 -23.18
N GLU A 155 8.14 -6.44 -23.76
CA GLU A 155 7.25 -5.43 -23.18
C GLU A 155 6.68 -5.88 -21.84
N ILE A 156 6.37 -7.17 -21.69
CA ILE A 156 5.90 -7.74 -20.41
C ILE A 156 7.01 -7.63 -19.36
N MET A 157 8.24 -8.04 -19.70
CA MET A 157 9.37 -7.95 -18.78
C MET A 157 9.65 -6.49 -18.38
N GLN A 158 9.61 -5.56 -19.34
CA GLN A 158 9.79 -4.14 -19.09
C GLN A 158 8.74 -3.59 -18.12
N ARG A 159 7.46 -3.94 -18.30
CA ARG A 159 6.39 -3.53 -17.37
C ARG A 159 6.55 -4.12 -15.98
N LEU A 160 7.02 -5.36 -15.86
CA LEU A 160 7.29 -5.97 -14.55
C LEU A 160 8.43 -5.24 -13.84
N VAL A 161 9.47 -4.83 -14.58
CA VAL A 161 10.57 -4.00 -14.04
C VAL A 161 10.05 -2.64 -13.60
N GLU A 162 9.26 -1.95 -14.42
CA GLU A 162 8.65 -0.66 -14.08
C GLU A 162 7.75 -0.76 -12.85
N THR A 163 6.95 -1.83 -12.74
CA THR A 163 6.10 -2.09 -11.57
C THR A 163 6.94 -2.30 -10.31
N ALA A 164 7.96 -3.16 -10.39
CA ALA A 164 8.86 -3.41 -9.27
C ALA A 164 9.61 -2.15 -8.83
N GLN A 165 10.03 -1.31 -9.78
CA GLN A 165 10.67 -0.02 -9.51
C GLN A 165 9.69 0.96 -8.86
N TYR A 166 8.43 0.99 -9.30
CA TYR A 166 7.39 1.81 -8.68
C TYR A 166 7.13 1.38 -7.22
N ASP A 167 6.99 0.08 -6.97
CA ASP A 167 6.76 -0.48 -5.64
C ASP A 167 7.94 -0.20 -4.70
N LEU A 168 9.18 -0.33 -5.21
CA LEU A 168 10.38 0.04 -4.47
C LEU A 168 10.36 1.52 -4.08
N GLN A 169 10.08 2.42 -5.03
CA GLN A 169 10.00 3.85 -4.76
C GLN A 169 8.89 4.20 -3.77
N GLU A 170 7.77 3.47 -3.78
CA GLU A 170 6.69 3.66 -2.80
C GLU A 170 7.11 3.21 -1.39
N ALA A 171 7.81 2.09 -1.28
CA ALA A 171 8.38 1.63 -0.03
C ALA A 171 9.44 2.62 0.52
N GLU A 172 10.27 3.18 -0.35
CA GLU A 172 11.25 4.22 -0.01
C GLU A 172 10.58 5.51 0.48
N ARG A 173 9.54 5.99 -0.24
CA ARG A 173 8.74 7.15 0.21
C ARG A 173 8.09 6.90 1.57
N SER A 174 7.53 5.70 1.76
CA SER A 174 6.96 5.28 3.03
C SER A 174 8.02 5.28 4.13
N LEU A 175 9.21 4.73 3.88
CA LEU A 175 10.32 4.75 4.84
C LEU A 175 10.70 6.19 5.24
N CYS A 176 10.90 7.08 4.27
CA CYS A 176 11.19 8.49 4.53
C CYS A 176 10.07 9.17 5.36
N ALA A 177 8.80 8.90 5.07
CA ALA A 177 7.67 9.41 5.85
C ALA A 177 7.70 8.92 7.31
N HIS A 178 8.05 7.65 7.54
CA HIS A 178 8.21 7.09 8.89
C HIS A 178 9.40 7.73 9.62
N LEU A 179 10.55 7.86 8.97
CA LEU A 179 11.75 8.50 9.52
C LEU A 179 11.47 9.95 9.92
N ASN A 180 10.84 10.73 9.03
CA ASN A 180 10.42 12.11 9.30
C ASN A 180 9.45 12.17 10.48
N THR A 181 8.44 11.29 10.52
CA THR A 181 7.46 11.26 11.61
C THR A 181 8.13 10.94 12.96
N LEU A 182 9.05 9.97 12.98
CA LEU A 182 9.81 9.63 14.18
C LEU A 182 10.70 10.79 14.63
N ALA A 183 11.41 11.44 13.71
CA ALA A 183 12.22 12.62 14.00
C ALA A 183 11.37 13.75 14.60
N MET A 184 10.22 14.08 14.00
CA MET A 184 9.31 15.10 14.52
C MET A 184 8.80 14.78 15.92
N ARG A 185 8.50 13.51 16.22
CA ARG A 185 8.12 13.09 17.57
C ARG A 185 9.27 13.23 18.58
N LEU A 186 10.52 13.00 18.17
CA LEU A 186 11.70 13.21 19.01
C LEU A 186 11.93 14.70 19.28
N LEU A 187 11.77 15.56 18.26
CA LEU A 187 11.86 17.01 18.39
C LEU A 187 10.82 17.56 19.38
N ALA A 188 9.56 17.16 19.24
CA ALA A 188 8.50 17.56 20.17
C ALA A 188 8.83 17.17 21.62
N LYS A 189 9.36 15.95 21.84
CA LYS A 189 9.81 15.51 23.17
C LYS A 189 11.00 16.31 23.69
N ALA A 190 11.93 16.70 22.82
CA ALA A 190 13.08 17.52 23.20
C ALA A 190 12.65 18.93 23.62
N GLU A 191 11.64 19.50 22.97
CA GLU A 191 11.03 20.78 23.35
C GLU A 191 10.32 20.68 24.71
N GLU A 192 9.52 19.63 24.93
CA GLU A 192 8.88 19.36 26.22
C GLU A 192 9.92 19.22 27.35
N ALA A 193 11.01 18.50 27.12
CA ALA A 193 12.10 18.33 28.10
C ALA A 193 12.83 19.65 28.40
N GLY A 194 12.95 20.55 27.41
CA GLY A 194 13.55 21.87 27.59
C GLY A 194 12.67 22.84 28.39
N GLY A 195 11.36 22.82 28.17
CA GLY A 195 10.40 23.74 28.82
C GLY A 195 10.27 23.53 30.34
N VAL A 196 10.38 22.28 30.81
CA VAL A 196 10.29 21.95 32.25
C VAL A 196 11.45 22.55 33.05
N SER A 197 12.64 22.68 32.43
CA SER A 197 13.82 23.25 33.08
C SER A 197 13.74 24.77 33.24
N GLN A 198 13.11 25.49 32.31
CA GLN A 198 12.91 26.94 32.43
C GLN A 198 11.78 27.30 33.42
N ALA A 199 10.71 26.51 33.49
CA ALA A 199 9.60 26.77 34.40
C ALA A 199 9.97 26.60 35.90
N ARG A 200 11.00 25.81 36.22
CA ARG A 200 11.48 25.63 37.61
C ARG A 200 12.52 26.65 38.07
N GLY A 201 13.11 27.45 37.17
CA GLY A 201 14.14 28.43 37.50
C GLY A 201 13.64 29.84 37.86
N GLY A 202 12.34 30.12 37.68
CA GLY A 202 11.80 31.49 37.77
C GLY A 202 10.78 31.77 38.89
N ALA A 203 10.38 30.78 39.69
CA ALA A 203 9.41 30.98 40.76
C ALA A 203 10.10 31.03 42.13
N GLY A 204 10.65 32.21 42.45
CA GLY A 204 10.65 32.66 43.83
C GLY A 204 9.21 32.63 44.34
N LEU A 205 8.98 31.90 45.43
CA LEU A 205 7.74 31.93 46.18
C LEU A 205 7.36 33.38 46.53
N PRO A 206 6.08 33.73 46.37
CA PRO A 206 5.28 34.07 47.55
C PRO A 206 4.13 33.06 47.66
N SER A 207 4.09 32.32 48.77
CA SER A 207 3.18 32.64 49.88
C SER A 207 1.70 32.55 49.49
N SER A 208 1.11 31.41 49.84
CA SER A 208 -0.24 31.22 50.38
C SER A 208 -1.19 32.43 50.38
N GLN A 209 -2.38 32.27 49.81
CA GLN A 209 -3.65 32.25 50.55
C GLN A 209 -4.86 32.23 49.61
N ALA A 210 -5.92 31.58 50.10
CA ALA A 210 -7.32 31.74 49.71
C ALA A 210 -7.78 31.19 48.35
N ARG A 211 -8.37 29.98 48.40
CA ARG A 211 -9.79 29.77 48.09
C ARG A 211 -10.21 28.37 48.52
N GLN A 212 -10.65 28.31 49.77
CA GLN A 212 -11.69 27.38 50.22
C GLN A 212 -13.06 27.88 49.71
N ASP A 213 -14.01 26.95 49.75
CA ASP A 213 -15.46 27.11 49.60
C ASP A 213 -16.02 27.07 48.16
N GLU A 214 -16.41 25.86 47.73
CA GLU A 214 -17.85 25.56 47.64
C GLU A 214 -18.09 24.04 47.64
N ALA A 215 -18.77 23.59 48.70
CA ALA A 215 -19.30 22.25 48.88
C ALA A 215 -20.80 22.28 48.62
N VAL A 216 -21.34 21.36 47.81
CA VAL A 216 -22.76 20.96 47.86
C VAL A 216 -22.92 19.48 47.51
N ALA A 217 -23.47 18.75 48.50
CA ALA A 217 -24.31 17.54 48.52
C ALA A 217 -23.94 16.34 47.62
N GLN A 218 -23.55 15.19 48.20
CA GLN A 218 -24.38 14.15 48.85
C GLN A 218 -25.32 13.42 47.87
N ASP A 219 -24.93 12.20 47.50
CA ASP A 219 -25.85 11.05 47.47
C ASP A 219 -25.09 9.82 47.98
N GLU A 220 -25.68 9.18 48.98
CA GLU A 220 -25.18 8.01 49.70
C GLU A 220 -25.68 6.75 49.00
N ASP A 221 -24.77 5.91 48.53
CA ASP A 221 -25.04 4.48 48.33
C ASP A 221 -23.77 3.70 48.73
N GLU A 222 -23.82 3.14 49.93
CA GLU A 222 -22.82 2.24 50.51
C GLU A 222 -22.88 0.87 49.80
N GLU A 223 -21.87 0.57 48.97
CA GLU A 223 -21.51 -0.81 48.62
C GLU A 223 -20.16 -1.21 49.26
N PRO A 224 -20.06 -2.41 49.87
CA PRO A 224 -18.88 -2.83 50.60
C PRO A 224 -17.68 -3.11 49.67
N ALA A 225 -16.54 -2.54 50.08
CA ALA A 225 -15.26 -2.54 49.39
C ALA A 225 -14.75 -3.96 49.05
N SER A 226 -14.74 -4.28 47.76
CA SER A 226 -13.92 -5.37 47.21
C SER A 226 -12.42 -5.05 47.30
N PRO A 227 -11.57 -6.03 47.67
CA PRO A 227 -10.13 -5.82 47.83
C PRO A 227 -9.50 -5.46 46.49
N ARG A 228 -8.99 -4.22 46.40
CA ARG A 228 -8.30 -3.70 45.22
C ARG A 228 -7.04 -4.54 44.96
N PRO A 229 -6.89 -5.14 43.76
CA PRO A 229 -5.72 -5.93 43.43
C PRO A 229 -4.44 -5.06 43.46
N ALA A 230 -3.38 -5.67 43.97
CA ALA A 230 -2.10 -5.06 44.28
C ALA A 230 -1.52 -4.21 43.14
N LYS A 231 -0.92 -3.09 43.55
CA LYS A 231 -0.05 -2.17 42.80
C LYS A 231 0.52 -2.78 41.52
N ARG A 232 -0.08 -2.43 40.37
CA ARG A 232 0.53 -2.65 39.05
C ARG A 232 1.96 -2.12 39.08
N ALA A 233 2.91 -2.98 38.71
CA ALA A 233 4.32 -2.62 38.57
C ALA A 233 4.41 -1.30 37.77
N ARG A 234 5.08 -0.29 38.34
CA ARG A 234 5.49 0.91 37.59
C ARG A 234 6.25 0.39 36.38
N LYS A 235 5.63 0.46 35.19
CA LYS A 235 6.34 0.27 33.92
C LYS A 235 7.56 1.16 34.03
N SER A 236 8.74 0.53 34.07
CA SER A 236 10.00 1.25 34.03
C SER A 236 9.90 2.21 32.85
N ARG A 237 10.18 3.49 33.09
CA ARG A 237 10.41 4.50 32.04
C ARG A 237 11.70 4.17 31.26
N GLY A 238 11.94 2.89 30.98
CA GLY A 238 13.05 2.38 30.19
C GLY A 238 12.63 2.42 28.73
N GLY A 239 12.85 3.56 28.10
CA GLY A 239 12.56 3.81 26.70
C GLY A 239 12.95 5.23 26.37
N VAL A 240 12.71 5.67 25.13
CA VAL A 240 13.02 7.01 24.58
C VAL A 240 12.71 8.20 25.52
N GLU A 241 11.85 8.02 26.52
CA GLU A 241 11.57 8.99 27.60
C GLU A 241 12.73 9.27 28.56
N ALA A 242 13.74 8.41 28.64
CA ALA A 242 14.91 8.58 29.52
C ALA A 242 16.06 9.35 28.87
N LEU A 243 15.98 9.65 27.58
CA LEU A 243 17.04 10.31 26.84
C LEU A 243 17.12 11.80 27.20
N SER A 244 18.33 12.33 27.22
CA SER A 244 18.55 13.76 27.40
C SER A 244 18.03 14.55 26.19
N ARG A 245 17.77 15.85 26.36
CA ARG A 245 17.35 16.73 25.25
C ARG A 245 18.34 16.67 24.08
N GLU A 246 19.64 16.66 24.38
CA GLU A 246 20.69 16.59 23.37
C GLU A 246 20.69 15.24 22.63
N GLU A 247 20.49 14.13 23.34
CA GLU A 247 20.36 12.80 22.73
C GLU A 247 19.13 12.69 21.83
N LEU A 248 17.99 13.27 22.25
CA LEU A 248 16.77 13.33 21.45
C LEU A 248 16.99 14.14 20.16
N LEU A 249 17.64 15.31 20.26
CA LEU A 249 17.98 16.14 19.10
C LEU A 249 18.98 15.43 18.17
N GLY A 250 20.02 14.81 18.72
CA GLY A 250 21.01 14.05 17.95
C GLY A 250 20.39 12.87 17.20
N ARG A 251 19.45 12.15 17.84
CA ARG A 251 18.73 11.06 17.19
C ARG A 251 17.74 11.54 16.12
N ALA A 252 17.06 12.66 16.35
CA ALA A 252 16.18 13.28 15.37
C ALA A 252 16.96 13.73 14.12
N LEU A 253 18.13 14.35 14.33
CA LEU A 253 19.04 14.78 13.26
C LEU A 253 19.51 13.57 12.43
N LEU A 254 19.95 12.49 13.06
CA LEU A 254 20.36 11.27 12.37
C LEU A 254 19.23 10.68 11.50
N LEU A 255 18.00 10.63 12.03
CA LEU A 255 16.85 10.12 11.28
C LEU A 255 16.49 11.02 10.08
N LEU A 256 16.60 12.34 10.22
CA LEU A 256 16.38 13.27 9.11
C LEU A 256 17.49 13.19 8.06
N GLU A 257 18.75 13.01 8.47
CA GLU A 257 19.86 12.77 7.54
C GLU A 257 19.67 11.47 6.77
N GLN A 258 19.22 10.39 7.42
CA GLN A 258 18.88 9.13 6.75
C GLN A 258 17.72 9.32 5.77
N SER A 259 16.66 10.03 6.19
CA SER A 259 15.51 10.33 5.34
C SER A 259 15.91 11.14 4.12
N PHE A 260 16.79 12.13 4.29
CA PHE A 260 17.33 12.96 3.21
C PHE A 260 18.16 12.12 2.22
N ARG A 261 19.06 11.27 2.71
CA ARG A 261 19.87 10.37 1.88
C ARG A 261 19.02 9.47 1.00
N VAL A 262 18.03 8.80 1.62
CA VAL A 262 17.08 7.96 0.89
C VAL A 262 16.27 8.77 -0.11
N ALA A 263 15.90 10.00 0.23
CA ALA A 263 15.13 10.86 -0.66
C ALA A 263 15.90 11.36 -1.87
N GLU A 264 17.21 11.60 -1.76
CA GLU A 264 18.04 12.04 -2.89
C GLU A 264 18.48 10.88 -3.79
N LYS A 265 18.92 9.77 -3.20
CA LYS A 265 19.67 8.72 -3.90
C LYS A 265 19.08 7.30 -3.74
N GLY A 266 17.93 7.17 -3.08
CA GLY A 266 17.24 5.90 -2.87
C GLY A 266 17.79 5.10 -1.68
N ILE A 267 17.23 3.91 -1.45
CA ILE A 267 17.53 3.09 -0.27
C ILE A 267 19.00 2.67 -0.16
N ALA A 268 19.71 2.60 -1.28
CA ALA A 268 21.13 2.27 -1.32
C ALA A 268 22.00 3.32 -0.60
N ALA A 269 21.50 4.54 -0.39
CA ALA A 269 22.22 5.62 0.26
C ALA A 269 21.99 5.71 1.78
N ILE A 270 21.18 4.83 2.37
CA ILE A 270 20.77 4.94 3.78
C ILE A 270 21.94 4.97 4.77
N ASP A 271 22.99 4.19 4.47
CA ASP A 271 24.20 4.05 5.30
C ASP A 271 25.41 4.80 4.71
N VAL A 272 25.22 5.53 3.61
CA VAL A 272 26.29 6.29 2.95
C VAL A 272 26.45 7.65 3.62
N ASP A 273 27.68 8.12 3.77
CA ASP A 273 27.95 9.44 4.33
C ASP A 273 27.45 10.56 3.42
N MET A 274 27.04 11.69 4.02
CA MET A 274 26.45 12.83 3.29
C MET A 274 27.37 13.38 2.19
N GLU A 275 28.69 13.34 2.38
CA GLU A 275 29.68 13.82 1.41
C GLU A 275 29.81 12.87 0.20
N ALA A 276 29.60 11.57 0.40
CA ALA A 276 29.70 10.57 -0.65
C ALA A 276 28.45 10.52 -1.55
N LEU A 277 27.37 11.23 -1.18
CA LEU A 277 26.13 11.29 -1.98
C LEU A 277 26.33 11.93 -3.35
N GLU A 278 27.24 12.90 -3.48
CA GLU A 278 27.46 13.62 -4.75
C GLU A 278 27.86 12.68 -5.89
N GLY A 279 28.57 11.59 -5.58
CA GLY A 279 29.00 10.58 -6.56
C GLY A 279 27.97 9.49 -6.84
N MET A 280 26.86 9.43 -6.09
CA MET A 280 25.85 8.38 -6.30
C MET A 280 24.88 8.76 -7.42
N PRO A 281 24.39 7.78 -8.21
CA PRO A 281 23.36 8.03 -9.21
C PRO A 281 22.06 8.49 -8.56
N ASP A 282 21.34 9.39 -9.23
CA ASP A 282 20.01 9.83 -8.79
C ASP A 282 18.99 8.69 -8.91
N ILE A 283 17.90 8.78 -8.14
CA ILE A 283 16.76 7.86 -8.26
C ILE A 283 16.22 7.94 -9.69
N ALA A 284 16.32 6.83 -10.43
CA ALA A 284 15.69 6.71 -11.73
C ALA A 284 14.16 6.79 -11.55
N ALA A 285 13.55 7.95 -11.81
CA ALA A 285 12.12 8.12 -11.59
C ALA A 285 11.33 7.52 -12.75
N ALA A 286 10.36 6.65 -12.43
CA ALA A 286 9.53 5.99 -13.44
C ALA A 286 8.51 6.96 -14.09
N SER A 287 8.13 8.03 -13.39
CA SER A 287 7.15 9.01 -13.89
C SER A 287 7.32 10.41 -13.29
N THR A 288 6.79 11.43 -13.97
CA THR A 288 6.74 12.81 -13.46
C THR A 288 6.03 12.93 -12.11
N ASN A 289 4.99 12.13 -11.89
CA ASN A 289 4.27 12.09 -10.61
C ASN A 289 5.17 11.59 -9.46
N THR A 290 5.97 10.54 -9.72
CA THR A 290 6.93 10.04 -8.72
C THR A 290 8.02 11.06 -8.40
N VAL A 291 8.49 11.82 -9.40
CA VAL A 291 9.44 12.93 -9.19
C VAL A 291 8.83 14.00 -8.29
N ASN A 292 7.58 14.40 -8.53
CA ASN A 292 6.90 15.43 -7.74
C ASN A 292 6.72 15.01 -6.28
N ALA A 293 6.34 13.75 -6.04
CA ALA A 293 6.22 13.20 -4.70
C ALA A 293 7.56 13.23 -3.97
N TRP A 294 8.63 12.80 -4.64
CA TRP A 294 9.99 12.83 -4.10
C TRP A 294 10.45 14.25 -3.77
N LYS A 295 10.32 15.20 -4.70
CA LYS A 295 10.77 16.59 -4.49
C LYS A 295 10.07 17.26 -3.31
N ARG A 296 8.77 17.02 -3.11
CA ARG A 296 8.06 17.54 -1.93
C ARG A 296 8.62 16.99 -0.62
N LEU A 297 8.95 15.69 -0.61
CA LEU A 297 9.58 15.06 0.54
C LEU A 297 10.98 15.62 0.78
N GLN A 298 11.81 15.73 -0.27
CA GLN A 298 13.15 16.32 -0.22
C GLN A 298 13.13 17.76 0.33
N ILE A 299 12.22 18.62 -0.17
CA ILE A 299 12.10 20.01 0.31
C ILE A 299 11.71 20.07 1.79
N ASN A 300 10.74 19.24 2.20
CA ASN A 300 10.31 19.21 3.59
C ASN A 300 11.45 18.75 4.51
N THR A 301 12.09 17.64 4.18
CA THR A 301 13.21 17.10 4.96
C THR A 301 14.41 18.06 4.96
N ALA A 302 14.79 18.64 3.82
CA ALA A 302 15.88 19.61 3.73
C ALA A 302 15.60 20.86 4.58
N SER A 303 14.38 21.40 4.55
CA SER A 303 14.00 22.55 5.36
C SER A 303 14.08 22.26 6.86
N GLN A 304 13.64 21.07 7.30
CA GLN A 304 13.76 20.66 8.71
C GLN A 304 15.21 20.45 9.12
N LEU A 305 15.99 19.78 8.28
CA LEU A 305 17.41 19.50 8.51
C LEU A 305 18.21 20.80 8.58
N GLY A 306 17.96 21.75 7.67
CA GLY A 306 18.59 23.07 7.67
C GLY A 306 18.35 23.85 8.96
N LYS A 307 17.11 23.83 9.49
CA LYS A 307 16.80 24.45 10.79
C LYS A 307 17.56 23.81 11.94
N LEU A 308 17.68 22.48 11.95
CA LEU A 308 18.41 21.76 13.00
C LEU A 308 19.93 21.97 12.91
N HIS A 309 20.51 21.97 11.71
CA HIS A 309 21.93 22.28 11.53
C HIS A 309 22.25 23.71 11.97
N ALA A 310 21.39 24.68 11.63
CA ALA A 310 21.55 26.06 12.09
C ALA A 310 21.50 26.13 13.63
N ALA A 311 20.53 25.46 14.26
CA ALA A 311 20.43 25.39 15.72
C ALA A 311 21.63 24.68 16.38
N ALA A 312 22.28 23.76 15.67
CA ALA A 312 23.50 23.07 16.11
C ALA A 312 24.80 23.84 15.78
N GLY A 313 24.71 25.07 15.25
CA GLY A 313 25.88 25.89 14.89
C GLY A 313 26.59 25.45 13.60
N ARG A 314 25.98 24.60 12.78
CA ARG A 314 26.53 24.11 11.50
C ARG A 314 25.96 24.89 10.31
N GLU A 315 26.24 26.19 10.25
CA GLU A 315 25.63 27.10 9.26
C GLU A 315 25.92 26.72 7.81
N GLU A 316 27.13 26.23 7.49
CA GLU A 316 27.48 25.82 6.13
C GLU A 316 26.61 24.65 5.65
N GLN A 317 26.38 23.66 6.52
CA GLN A 317 25.52 22.52 6.22
C GLN A 317 24.07 22.99 6.09
N ALA A 318 23.61 23.93 6.92
CA ALA A 318 22.29 24.52 6.80
C ALA A 318 22.08 25.24 5.46
N ARG A 319 23.08 25.98 4.96
CA ARG A 319 23.04 26.66 3.65
C ARG A 319 23.03 25.69 2.48
N LYS A 320 23.76 24.56 2.56
CA LYS A 320 23.69 23.51 1.53
C LYS A 320 22.32 22.84 1.45
N MET A 321 21.53 22.94 2.51
CA MET A 321 20.18 22.37 2.62
C MET A 321 19.10 23.38 2.27
N ASP A 322 19.49 24.55 1.77
CA ASP A 322 18.54 25.55 1.33
C ASP A 322 17.71 24.99 0.18
N ALA A 323 16.40 24.96 0.38
CA ALA A 323 15.48 24.29 -0.52
C ALA A 323 15.06 25.20 -1.68
N ASP A 324 15.59 26.43 -1.77
CA ASP A 324 15.19 27.44 -2.74
C ASP A 324 15.29 26.95 -4.19
N ASP A 325 16.36 26.24 -4.55
CA ASP A 325 16.52 25.66 -5.90
C ASP A 325 15.45 24.60 -6.20
N LYS A 326 15.16 23.73 -5.21
CA LYS A 326 14.15 22.66 -5.34
C LYS A 326 12.73 23.23 -5.38
N VAL A 327 12.46 24.28 -4.60
CA VAL A 327 11.19 25.01 -4.61
C VAL A 327 11.00 25.74 -5.93
N SER A 328 12.04 26.40 -6.45
CA SER A 328 12.03 27.06 -7.76
C SER A 328 11.70 26.06 -8.87
N TYR A 329 12.30 24.86 -8.84
CA TYR A 329 11.97 23.78 -9.77
C TYR A 329 10.48 23.37 -9.68
N LEU A 330 9.94 23.15 -8.47
CA LEU A 330 8.52 22.78 -8.35
C LEU A 330 7.58 23.88 -8.84
N ARG A 331 7.94 25.16 -8.64
CA ARG A 331 7.18 26.30 -9.17
C ARG A 331 7.22 26.35 -10.69
N SER A 332 8.40 26.16 -11.30
CA SER A 332 8.53 26.17 -12.77
C SER A 332 7.77 25.01 -13.40
N GLN A 333 7.82 23.82 -12.79
CA GLN A 333 7.04 22.67 -13.25
C GLN A 333 5.53 22.90 -13.09
N ALA A 334 5.06 23.40 -11.95
CA ALA A 334 3.66 23.74 -11.75
C ALA A 334 3.17 24.78 -12.76
N GLN A 335 4.02 25.75 -13.11
CA GLN A 335 3.72 26.74 -14.15
C GLN A 335 3.60 26.07 -15.54
N MET A 336 4.48 25.14 -15.89
CA MET A 336 4.38 24.39 -17.16
C MET A 336 3.13 23.50 -17.21
N GLU A 337 2.76 22.85 -16.11
CA GLU A 337 1.55 22.04 -16.03
C GLU A 337 0.29 22.91 -16.16
N LEU A 338 0.30 24.10 -15.55
CA LEU A 338 -0.78 25.10 -15.66
C LEU A 338 -0.93 25.58 -17.11
N THR A 339 0.16 25.97 -17.78
CA THR A 339 0.10 26.45 -19.17
C THR A 339 -0.34 25.33 -20.13
N SER A 340 0.14 24.10 -19.92
CA SER A 340 -0.33 22.93 -20.67
C SER A 340 -1.82 22.63 -20.46
N ALA A 341 -2.32 22.78 -19.22
CA ALA A 341 -3.73 22.59 -18.92
C ALA A 341 -4.60 23.69 -19.57
N GLN A 342 -4.14 24.93 -19.56
CA GLN A 342 -4.80 26.05 -20.23
C GLN A 342 -4.90 25.82 -21.74
N GLN A 343 -3.80 25.42 -22.39
CA GLN A 343 -3.78 25.09 -23.82
C GLN A 343 -4.74 23.94 -24.17
N ARG A 344 -4.80 22.89 -23.33
CA ARG A 344 -5.74 21.78 -23.53
C ARG A 344 -7.19 22.24 -23.40
N LEU A 345 -7.48 23.10 -22.43
CA LEU A 345 -8.82 23.66 -22.25
C LEU A 345 -9.22 24.53 -23.45
N GLU A 346 -8.32 25.39 -23.95
CA GLU A 346 -8.52 26.17 -25.17
C GLU A 346 -8.78 25.29 -26.40
N GLN A 347 -8.03 24.19 -26.56
CA GLN A 347 -8.25 23.22 -27.64
C GLN A 347 -9.62 22.53 -27.54
N VAL A 348 -10.04 22.12 -26.34
CA VAL A 348 -11.36 21.50 -26.13
C VAL A 348 -12.48 22.51 -26.43
N HIS A 349 -12.32 23.77 -26.02
CA HIS A 349 -13.26 24.84 -26.37
C HIS A 349 -13.35 25.04 -27.89
N ALA A 350 -12.22 25.14 -28.59
CA ALA A 350 -12.19 25.28 -30.03
C ALA A 350 -12.85 24.08 -30.76
N GLN A 351 -12.61 22.86 -30.28
CA GLN A 351 -13.26 21.65 -30.80
C GLN A 351 -14.76 21.65 -30.56
N ALA A 352 -15.21 22.08 -29.37
CA ALA A 352 -16.64 22.17 -29.05
C ALA A 352 -17.34 23.21 -29.92
N ASP A 353 -16.72 24.36 -30.17
CA ASP A 353 -17.27 25.40 -31.03
C ASP A 353 -17.30 24.98 -32.50
N ALA A 354 -16.25 24.31 -32.99
CA ALA A 354 -16.26 23.72 -34.32
C ALA A 354 -17.36 22.65 -34.49
N ALA A 355 -17.57 21.81 -33.46
CA ALA A 355 -18.65 20.82 -33.47
C ALA A 355 -20.05 21.47 -33.47
N ARG A 356 -20.24 22.56 -32.72
CA ARG A 356 -21.49 23.34 -32.75
C ARG A 356 -21.74 23.94 -34.12
N GLN A 357 -20.73 24.54 -34.75
CA GLN A 357 -20.83 25.09 -36.10
C GLN A 357 -21.17 24.01 -37.13
N ALA A 358 -20.49 22.87 -37.09
CA ALA A 358 -20.80 21.74 -37.96
C ALA A 358 -22.24 21.24 -37.77
N PHE A 359 -22.71 21.16 -36.52
CA PHE A 359 -24.10 20.80 -36.22
C PHE A 359 -25.11 21.80 -36.79
N HIS A 360 -24.84 23.11 -36.65
CA HIS A 360 -25.68 24.15 -37.25
C HIS A 360 -25.76 24.04 -38.78
N LEU A 361 -24.61 23.85 -39.45
CA LEU A 361 -24.57 23.65 -40.90
C LEU A 361 -25.37 22.41 -41.33
N HIS A 362 -25.31 21.32 -40.56
CA HIS A 362 -26.12 20.13 -40.83
C HIS A 362 -27.62 20.36 -40.65
N LEU A 363 -28.03 21.20 -39.68
CA LEU A 363 -29.44 21.56 -39.51
C LEU A 363 -29.95 22.44 -40.66
N GLU A 364 -29.15 23.40 -41.12
CA GLU A 364 -29.49 24.26 -42.27
C GLU A 364 -29.62 23.42 -43.55
N ALA A 365 -28.66 22.53 -43.82
CA ALA A 365 -28.69 21.65 -44.99
C ALA A 365 -29.84 20.62 -44.96
N ALA A 366 -30.43 20.33 -43.79
CA ALA A 366 -31.58 19.45 -43.68
C ALA A 366 -32.93 20.19 -43.81
N ALA A 367 -32.92 21.53 -43.74
CA ALA A 367 -34.09 22.37 -43.88
C ALA A 367 -34.34 22.80 -45.34
N GLU A 368 -33.28 22.86 -46.15
CA GLU A 368 -33.33 22.97 -47.62
C GLU A 368 -33.78 21.66 -48.28
#